data_AF-A0A7S3U3R0-F1
#
_entry.id   AF-A0A7S3U3R0-F1
#
_cell.length_a   1.000
_cell.length_b   1.000
_cell.length_c   1.000
_cell.angle_alpha   90.00
_cell.angle_beta   90.00
_cell.angle_gamma   90.00
#
_symmetry.space_group_name_H-M   'P 1'
#
loop_
_entity.id
_entity.type
_entity.pdbx_description
1 polymer ?
#
loop_
_entity_poly.entity_id
_entity_poly.type
_entity_poly.pdbx_seq_one_letter_code
_entity_poly.pdbx_strand_id
1 'polypeptide(L)'
;MNPNLNVTSYMTRVGADTEDVFNDQFWEPLDFVVNAVDNINARLYVDRKCVWYEKPLLESGTLGTKANSQMVVPHKTQCYGDSQDPPEESIPMCTMRNFPNQIEHCIEWGRDKFNTLFVDRPSDAKSFIENSQQFIAQLKQNTTSAGAKTNLEEIRDFVDLKKTADYAGCVKFALEFFNYHFDHNIKDLLSVFPEDHLDSNGAKFWSGPKRCPKPITFDPKDPLHAAFVQSTANLVAFNLGIEQ
;
A
#
# COMPACT_ATOMS: atom_id res chain seq x y z
N MET A 1 6.31 -20.13 34.16
CA MET A 1 6.85 -21.46 33.77
C MET A 1 8.21 -21.76 34.41
N ASN A 2 9.12 -20.79 34.58
CA ASN A 2 10.33 -20.97 35.40
C ASN A 2 10.62 -19.67 36.19
N PRO A 3 10.61 -19.68 37.54
CA PRO A 3 10.83 -18.48 38.36
C PRO A 3 12.29 -18.00 38.40
N ASN A 4 13.24 -18.82 37.94
CA ASN A 4 14.67 -18.48 37.92
C ASN A 4 15.09 -17.71 36.66
N LEU A 5 14.17 -17.44 35.73
CA LEU A 5 14.47 -16.67 34.53
C LEU A 5 14.73 -15.21 34.86
N ASN A 6 15.82 -14.66 34.33
CA ASN A 6 16.12 -13.24 34.39
C ASN A 6 15.85 -12.63 33.02
N VAL A 7 14.76 -11.85 32.89
CA VAL A 7 14.28 -11.33 31.61
C VAL A 7 14.11 -9.82 31.70
N THR A 8 14.73 -9.11 30.77
CA THR A 8 14.47 -7.68 30.52
C THR A 8 13.65 -7.56 29.25
N SER A 9 12.50 -6.88 29.33
CA SER A 9 11.60 -6.68 28.19
C SER A 9 11.67 -5.26 27.65
N TYR A 10 11.61 -5.13 26.33
CA TYR A 10 11.54 -3.86 25.62
C TYR A 10 10.28 -3.81 24.76
N MET A 11 9.71 -2.62 24.58
CA MET A 11 8.61 -2.37 23.64
C MET A 11 9.09 -1.59 22.40
N THR A 12 10.40 -1.32 22.32
CA THR A 12 11.05 -0.56 21.25
C THR A 12 11.21 -1.43 20.01
N ARG A 13 10.75 -0.93 18.86
CA ARG A 13 10.96 -1.61 17.56
C ARG A 13 12.44 -1.62 17.24
N VAL A 14 13.00 -2.77 16.89
CA VAL A 14 14.40 -2.86 16.46
C VAL A 14 14.57 -2.24 15.07
N GLY A 15 15.44 -1.24 14.95
CA GLY A 15 15.72 -0.52 13.71
C GLY A 15 16.73 0.61 13.89
N ALA A 16 17.18 1.20 12.78
CA ALA A 16 18.22 2.26 12.78
C ALA A 16 17.81 3.51 13.58
N ASP A 17 16.52 3.77 13.68
CA ASP A 17 15.88 4.84 14.46
C ASP A 17 15.86 4.61 15.98
N THR A 18 16.37 3.46 16.45
CA THR A 18 16.32 3.05 17.87
C THR A 18 17.68 2.62 18.42
N GLU A 19 18.75 3.03 17.73
CA GLU A 19 20.13 2.74 18.13
C GLU A 19 20.58 3.51 19.37
N ASP A 20 19.83 4.53 19.79
CA ASP A 20 20.01 5.16 21.10
C ASP A 20 19.69 4.17 22.24
N VAL A 21 18.68 3.31 22.05
CA VAL A 21 18.30 2.23 22.98
C VAL A 21 19.19 1.00 22.79
N PHE A 22 19.31 0.51 21.56
CA PHE A 22 20.10 -0.68 21.22
C PHE A 22 21.49 -0.30 20.71
N ASN A 23 22.24 0.41 21.55
CA ASN A 23 23.59 0.89 21.28
C ASN A 23 24.66 -0.19 21.56
N ASP A 24 25.94 0.17 21.45
CA ASP A 24 27.09 -0.72 21.71
C ASP A 24 27.00 -1.44 23.06
N GLN A 25 26.57 -0.74 24.13
CA GLN A 25 26.45 -1.32 25.47
C GLN A 25 25.39 -2.43 25.55
N PHE A 26 24.39 -2.39 24.67
CA PHE A 26 23.40 -3.44 24.55
C PHE A 26 23.95 -4.65 23.78
N TRP A 27 24.63 -4.42 22.64
CA TRP A 27 25.08 -5.48 21.74
C TRP A 27 26.33 -6.22 22.23
N GLU A 28 27.33 -5.50 22.74
CA GLU A 28 28.61 -6.07 23.16
C GLU A 28 28.50 -7.25 24.15
N PRO A 29 27.68 -7.20 25.22
CA PRO A 29 27.60 -8.28 26.19
C PRO A 29 26.76 -9.49 25.73
N LEU A 30 26.09 -9.44 24.57
CA LEU A 30 25.26 -10.55 24.11
C LEU A 30 26.12 -11.77 23.71
N ASP A 31 25.68 -12.96 24.09
CA ASP A 31 26.30 -14.22 23.66
C ASP A 31 25.86 -14.61 22.23
N PHE A 32 24.58 -14.42 21.92
CA PHE A 32 23.97 -14.69 20.62
C PHE A 32 22.63 -13.96 20.50
N VAL A 33 22.09 -13.94 19.28
CA VAL A 33 20.85 -13.26 18.93
C VAL A 33 19.90 -14.27 18.30
N VAL A 34 18.61 -14.18 18.63
CA VAL A 34 17.56 -15.03 18.05
C VAL A 34 16.52 -14.12 17.42
N ASN A 35 16.34 -14.24 16.11
CA ASN A 35 15.29 -13.54 15.41
C ASN A 35 13.96 -14.27 15.54
N ALA A 36 12.92 -13.47 15.76
CA ALA A 36 11.52 -13.85 15.72
C ALA A 36 10.72 -12.72 15.06
N VAL A 37 11.17 -12.29 13.87
CA VAL A 37 10.65 -11.14 13.13
C VAL A 37 9.84 -11.58 11.90
N ASP A 38 8.93 -10.72 11.46
CA ASP A 38 7.94 -10.99 10.41
C ASP A 38 8.26 -10.35 9.05
N ASN A 39 9.31 -9.52 8.96
CA ASN A 39 9.64 -8.78 7.74
C ASN A 39 11.14 -8.82 7.42
N ILE A 40 11.46 -8.79 6.12
CA ILE A 40 12.83 -8.88 5.61
C ILE A 40 13.72 -7.72 6.05
N ASN A 41 13.16 -6.52 6.21
CA ASN A 41 13.91 -5.32 6.60
C ASN A 41 14.47 -5.45 8.01
N ALA A 42 13.68 -5.96 8.95
CA ALA A 42 14.13 -6.25 10.31
C ALA A 42 15.19 -7.37 10.33
N ARG A 43 15.00 -8.45 9.56
CA ARG A 43 16.00 -9.53 9.42
C ARG A 43 17.35 -8.98 8.96
N LEU A 44 17.36 -8.23 7.87
CA LEU A 44 18.56 -7.63 7.30
C LEU A 44 19.21 -6.61 8.23
N TYR A 45 18.42 -5.84 9.01
CA TYR A 45 18.97 -4.92 9.99
C TYR A 45 19.69 -5.66 11.13
N VAL A 46 19.05 -6.67 11.71
CA VAL A 46 19.65 -7.46 12.80
C VAL A 46 20.87 -8.23 12.30
N ASP A 47 20.82 -8.81 11.10
CA ASP A 47 21.96 -9.49 10.47
C ASP A 47 23.18 -8.57 10.37
N ARG A 48 23.01 -7.33 9.86
CA ARG A 48 24.10 -6.35 9.80
C ARG A 48 24.68 -6.02 11.17
N LYS A 49 23.84 -5.89 12.20
CA LYS A 49 24.31 -5.64 13.58
C LYS A 49 25.06 -6.86 14.13
N CYS A 50 24.57 -8.08 13.89
CA CYS A 50 25.25 -9.31 14.31
C CYS A 50 26.62 -9.46 13.62
N VAL A 51 26.73 -9.12 12.34
CA VAL A 51 28.01 -9.10 11.63
C VAL A 51 28.95 -8.05 12.25
N TRP A 52 28.46 -6.84 12.53
CA TRP A 52 29.26 -5.76 13.10
C TRP A 52 29.81 -6.06 14.50
N TYR A 53 28.97 -6.62 15.38
CA TYR A 53 29.36 -6.96 16.75
C TYR A 53 29.85 -8.41 16.91
N GLU A 54 30.08 -9.11 15.79
CA GLU A 54 30.54 -10.50 15.74
C GLU A 54 29.70 -11.46 16.62
N LYS A 55 28.37 -11.34 16.54
CA LYS A 55 27.42 -12.16 17.30
C LYS A 55 26.84 -13.29 16.45
N PRO A 56 26.77 -14.53 16.97
CA PRO A 56 25.99 -15.59 16.36
C PRO A 56 24.50 -15.20 16.26
N LEU A 57 23.88 -15.50 15.11
CA LEU A 57 22.47 -15.22 14.86
C LEU A 57 21.72 -16.51 14.51
N LEU A 58 20.61 -16.75 15.19
CA LEU A 58 19.62 -17.77 14.89
C LEU A 58 18.42 -17.13 14.18
N GLU A 59 18.30 -17.36 12.89
CA GLU A 59 17.20 -16.87 12.05
C GLU A 59 16.18 -17.97 11.79
N SER A 60 14.90 -17.59 11.78
CA SER A 60 13.81 -18.51 11.45
C SER A 60 12.64 -17.78 10.81
N GLY A 61 11.99 -18.46 9.88
CA GLY A 61 10.80 -17.95 9.18
C GLY A 61 9.74 -19.03 9.04
N THR A 62 8.48 -18.60 8.97
CA THR A 62 7.34 -19.48 8.66
C THR A 62 6.42 -18.83 7.64
N LEU A 63 5.79 -19.64 6.78
CA LEU A 63 4.75 -19.20 5.84
C LEU A 63 3.74 -20.35 5.67
N GLY A 64 2.60 -20.24 6.34
CA GLY A 64 1.62 -21.33 6.41
C GLY A 64 2.23 -22.57 7.06
N THR A 65 2.28 -23.70 6.32
CA THR A 65 2.91 -24.95 6.79
C THR A 65 4.41 -25.03 6.48
N LYS A 66 4.99 -24.02 5.82
CA LYS A 66 6.41 -23.97 5.47
C LYS A 66 7.20 -23.32 6.62
N ALA A 67 8.42 -23.79 6.83
CA ALA A 67 9.36 -23.21 7.78
C ALA A 67 10.79 -23.30 7.25
N ASN A 68 11.63 -22.35 7.67
CA ASN A 68 13.07 -22.37 7.43
C ASN A 68 13.81 -21.94 8.70
N SER A 69 15.04 -22.40 8.84
CA SER A 69 15.98 -21.97 9.89
C SER A 69 17.36 -21.79 9.30
N GLN A 70 18.04 -20.72 9.67
CA GLN A 70 19.41 -20.42 9.26
C GLN A 70 20.23 -19.98 10.46
N MET A 71 21.47 -20.46 10.55
CA MET A 71 22.40 -20.07 11.60
C MET A 71 23.56 -19.31 10.96
N VAL A 72 23.83 -18.11 11.47
CA VAL A 72 24.99 -17.30 11.10
C VAL A 72 26.00 -17.38 12.24
N VAL A 73 27.20 -17.88 11.92
CA VAL A 73 28.30 -18.02 12.87
C VAL A 73 29.47 -17.14 12.41
N PRO A 74 29.92 -16.19 13.24
CA PRO A 74 31.03 -15.30 12.93
C PRO A 74 32.26 -16.05 12.41
N HIS A 75 32.82 -15.56 11.29
CA HIS A 75 33.99 -16.13 10.61
C HIS A 75 33.86 -17.61 10.16
N LYS A 76 32.63 -18.15 10.04
CA LYS A 76 32.41 -19.55 9.65
C LYS A 76 31.37 -19.72 8.56
N THR A 77 30.26 -18.98 8.61
CA THR A 77 29.18 -19.06 7.61
C THR A 77 28.99 -17.71 6.93
N GLN A 78 28.27 -17.72 5.81
CA GLN A 78 27.74 -16.49 5.21
C GLN A 78 26.72 -15.82 6.14
N CYS A 79 26.53 -14.51 5.99
CA CYS A 79 25.47 -13.79 6.69
C CYS A 79 24.10 -14.03 6.01
N TYR A 80 23.01 -13.60 6.65
CA TYR A 80 21.68 -13.75 6.06
C TYR A 80 21.54 -12.91 4.78
N GLY A 81 22.11 -11.70 4.77
CA GLY A 81 22.04 -10.78 3.64
C GLY A 81 22.89 -11.16 2.40
N ASP A 82 23.76 -12.17 2.50
CA ASP A 82 24.58 -12.65 1.37
C ASP A 82 23.76 -13.42 0.33
N SER A 83 22.61 -13.97 0.72
CA SER A 83 21.65 -14.61 -0.17
C SER A 83 20.48 -13.68 -0.48
N GLN A 84 20.13 -13.54 -1.77
CA GLN A 84 18.92 -12.84 -2.17
C GLN A 84 17.74 -13.80 -2.23
N ASP A 85 16.74 -13.54 -1.38
CA ASP A 85 15.41 -14.12 -1.54
C ASP A 85 14.77 -13.59 -2.83
N PRO A 86 13.93 -14.40 -3.51
CA PRO A 86 13.14 -13.91 -4.64
C PRO A 86 12.36 -12.66 -4.23
N PRO A 87 12.36 -11.58 -5.04
CA PRO A 87 11.56 -10.41 -4.72
C PRO A 87 10.09 -10.80 -4.68
N GLU A 88 9.32 -10.07 -3.87
CA GLU A 88 7.86 -10.22 -3.88
C GLU A 88 7.33 -10.01 -5.30
N GLU A 89 6.42 -10.89 -5.73
CA GLU A 89 5.77 -10.76 -7.03
C GLU A 89 4.94 -9.46 -7.03
N SER A 90 5.39 -8.48 -7.82
CA SER A 90 4.66 -7.24 -8.02
C SER A 90 3.85 -7.29 -9.32
N ILE A 91 2.59 -6.87 -9.25
CA ILE A 91 1.72 -6.85 -10.42
C ILE A 91 2.12 -5.65 -11.30
N PRO A 92 2.37 -5.83 -12.61
CA PRO A 92 2.69 -4.72 -13.48
C PRO A 92 1.61 -3.64 -13.47
N MET A 93 2.01 -2.36 -13.39
CA MET A 93 1.09 -1.22 -13.32
C MET A 93 0.08 -1.17 -14.48
N CYS A 94 0.48 -1.58 -15.70
CA CYS A 94 -0.43 -1.63 -16.85
C CYS A 94 -1.53 -2.70 -16.68
N THR A 95 -1.21 -3.83 -16.07
CA THR A 95 -2.15 -4.91 -15.76
C THR A 95 -3.13 -4.45 -14.70
N MET A 96 -2.64 -3.80 -13.65
CA MET A 96 -3.44 -3.20 -12.56
C MET A 96 -4.42 -2.14 -13.06
N ARG A 97 -3.98 -1.28 -13.99
CA ARG A 97 -4.78 -0.12 -14.41
C ARG A 97 -5.85 -0.45 -15.44
N ASN A 98 -5.55 -1.30 -16.43
CA ASN A 98 -6.41 -1.46 -17.61
C ASN A 98 -6.79 -2.91 -17.92
N PHE A 99 -5.98 -3.89 -17.53
CA PHE A 99 -6.14 -5.27 -17.98
C PHE A 99 -6.06 -6.29 -16.83
N PRO A 100 -6.86 -6.12 -15.75
CA PRO A 100 -6.93 -7.13 -14.70
C PRO A 100 -7.56 -8.41 -15.25
N ASN A 101 -7.04 -9.56 -14.83
CA ASN A 101 -7.55 -10.87 -15.27
C ASN A 101 -7.69 -11.89 -14.14
N GLN A 102 -7.00 -11.64 -13.02
CA GLN A 102 -7.06 -12.35 -11.76
C GLN A 102 -7.66 -11.44 -10.67
N ILE A 103 -8.20 -12.05 -9.62
CA ILE A 103 -8.88 -11.30 -8.54
C ILE A 103 -7.88 -10.47 -7.73
N GLU A 104 -6.65 -10.95 -7.60
CA GLU A 104 -5.52 -10.29 -6.96
C GLU A 104 -5.25 -8.91 -7.59
N HIS A 105 -5.39 -8.79 -8.92
CA HIS A 105 -5.25 -7.50 -9.62
C HIS A 105 -6.35 -6.51 -9.21
N CYS A 106 -7.59 -6.99 -9.07
CA CYS A 106 -8.71 -6.16 -8.62
C CYS A 106 -8.59 -5.79 -7.13
N ILE A 107 -8.09 -6.70 -6.30
CA ILE A 107 -7.86 -6.47 -4.86
C ILE A 107 -6.79 -5.41 -4.66
N GLU A 108 -5.64 -5.54 -5.31
CA GLU A 108 -4.57 -4.54 -5.22
C GLU A 108 -5.01 -3.19 -5.81
N TRP A 109 -5.81 -3.18 -6.89
CA TRP A 109 -6.42 -1.94 -7.40
C TRP A 109 -7.35 -1.30 -6.35
N GLY A 110 -8.18 -2.10 -5.67
CA GLY A 110 -9.05 -1.63 -4.60
C GLY A 110 -8.26 -1.07 -3.41
N ARG A 111 -7.16 -1.72 -3.04
CA ARG A 111 -6.22 -1.25 -2.00
C ARG A 111 -5.54 0.07 -2.39
N ASP A 112 -5.08 0.21 -3.63
CA ASP A 112 -4.54 1.46 -4.18
C ASP A 112 -5.57 2.59 -4.07
N LYS A 113 -6.82 2.34 -4.52
CA LYS A 113 -7.91 3.32 -4.40
C LYS A 113 -8.24 3.68 -2.97
N PHE A 114 -8.21 2.71 -2.06
CA PHE A 114 -8.39 2.98 -0.63
C PHE A 114 -7.32 3.93 -0.10
N ASN A 115 -6.03 3.63 -0.34
CA ASN A 115 -4.93 4.46 0.13
C ASN A 115 -4.99 5.87 -0.47
N THR A 116 -5.16 5.97 -1.79
CA THR A 116 -5.24 7.28 -2.45
C THR A 116 -6.41 8.11 -1.90
N LEU A 117 -7.60 7.53 -1.79
CA LEU A 117 -8.81 8.28 -1.44
C LEU A 117 -8.89 8.61 0.06
N PHE A 118 -8.46 7.68 0.92
CA PHE A 118 -8.72 7.78 2.36
C PHE A 118 -7.47 8.00 3.22
N VAL A 119 -6.27 7.93 2.65
CA VAL A 119 -5.01 8.16 3.37
C VAL A 119 -4.25 9.33 2.75
N ASP A 120 -3.89 9.22 1.48
CA ASP A 120 -3.04 10.20 0.80
C ASP A 120 -3.77 11.54 0.64
N ARG A 121 -4.98 11.56 0.06
CA ARG A 121 -5.75 12.79 -0.16
C ARG A 121 -6.05 13.57 1.13
N PRO A 122 -6.54 12.96 2.23
CA PRO A 122 -6.70 13.67 3.50
C PRO A 122 -5.38 14.21 4.05
N SER A 123 -4.28 13.45 3.95
CA SER A 123 -2.94 13.88 4.38
C SER A 123 -2.44 15.07 3.56
N ASP A 124 -2.64 15.04 2.23
CA ASP A 124 -2.31 16.12 1.31
C ASP A 124 -3.12 17.38 1.63
N ALA A 125 -4.44 17.23 1.83
CA ALA A 125 -5.31 18.35 2.20
C ALA A 125 -4.88 18.99 3.52
N LYS A 126 -4.54 18.19 4.54
CA LYS A 126 -3.99 18.68 5.80
C LYS A 126 -2.68 19.42 5.60
N SER A 127 -1.74 18.83 4.86
CA SER A 127 -0.42 19.43 4.60
C SER A 127 -0.53 20.74 3.82
N PHE A 128 -1.47 20.81 2.87
CA PHE A 128 -1.78 22.04 2.14
C PHE A 128 -2.35 23.14 3.04
N ILE A 129 -3.24 22.79 3.97
CA ILE A 129 -3.82 23.74 4.94
C ILE A 129 -2.75 24.25 5.92
N GLU A 130 -1.86 23.37 6.39
CA GLU A 130 -0.78 23.72 7.33
C GLU A 130 0.30 24.60 6.69
N ASN A 131 0.75 24.27 5.47
CA ASN A 131 1.75 25.07 4.75
C ASN A 131 1.62 24.94 3.22
N SER A 132 0.72 25.73 2.64
CA SER A 132 0.43 25.71 1.20
C SER A 132 1.64 26.04 0.31
N GLN A 133 2.53 26.93 0.75
CA GLN A 133 3.71 27.30 -0.04
C GLN A 133 4.69 26.13 -0.16
N GLN A 134 4.99 25.48 0.97
CA GLN A 134 5.88 24.32 0.98
C GLN A 134 5.27 23.14 0.22
N PHE A 135 3.98 22.87 0.42
CA PHE A 135 3.28 21.80 -0.30
C PHE A 135 3.33 22.01 -1.81
N ILE A 136 2.99 23.20 -2.31
CA ILE A 136 3.02 23.50 -3.75
C ILE A 136 4.43 23.39 -4.31
N ALA A 137 5.46 23.82 -3.56
CA ALA A 137 6.85 23.71 -3.99
C ALA A 137 7.28 22.24 -4.15
N GLN A 138 6.97 21.39 -3.16
CA GLN A 138 7.25 19.95 -3.22
C GLN A 138 6.45 19.25 -4.33
N LEU A 139 5.17 19.59 -4.49
CA LEU A 139 4.32 19.03 -5.54
C LEU A 139 4.90 19.30 -6.94
N LYS A 140 5.35 20.53 -7.20
CA LYS A 140 5.97 20.89 -8.49
C LYS A 140 7.30 20.17 -8.75
N GLN A 141 8.02 19.73 -7.72
CA GLN A 141 9.26 18.97 -7.88
C GLN A 141 8.99 17.49 -8.16
N ASN A 142 7.91 16.95 -7.58
CA ASN A 142 7.64 15.51 -7.60
C ASN A 142 6.65 15.08 -8.69
N THR A 143 5.96 16.01 -9.36
CA THR A 143 4.99 15.68 -10.41
C THR A 143 5.00 16.65 -11.59
N THR A 144 4.31 16.26 -12.65
CA THR A 144 4.09 17.11 -13.83
C THR A 144 3.06 18.21 -13.51
N SER A 145 3.03 19.28 -14.32
CA SER A 145 2.01 20.33 -14.17
C SER A 145 0.58 19.80 -14.24
N ALA A 146 0.33 18.77 -15.06
CA ALA A 146 -0.97 18.11 -15.14
C ALA A 146 -1.30 17.34 -13.86
N GLY A 147 -0.35 16.56 -13.33
CA GLY A 147 -0.51 15.84 -12.07
C GLY A 147 -0.69 16.78 -10.87
N ALA A 148 0.04 17.90 -10.84
CA ALA A 148 -0.11 18.92 -9.81
C ALA A 148 -1.51 19.55 -9.84
N LYS A 149 -2.02 19.83 -11.05
CA LYS A 149 -3.38 20.35 -11.23
C LYS A 149 -4.42 19.36 -10.70
N THR A 150 -4.33 18.08 -11.09
CA THR A 150 -5.25 17.03 -10.62
C THR A 150 -5.24 16.91 -9.10
N ASN A 151 -4.05 16.88 -8.47
CA ASN A 151 -3.95 16.77 -7.02
C ASN A 151 -4.59 17.99 -6.31
N LEU A 152 -4.38 19.21 -6.81
CA LEU A 152 -5.02 20.41 -6.25
C LEU A 152 -6.54 20.44 -6.45
N GLU A 153 -7.05 19.92 -7.57
CA GLU A 153 -8.50 19.77 -7.81
C GLU A 153 -9.11 18.77 -6.82
N GLU A 154 -8.45 17.65 -6.56
CA GLU A 154 -8.89 16.65 -5.59
C GLU A 154 -8.88 17.19 -4.15
N ILE A 155 -7.85 17.96 -3.76
CA ILE A 155 -7.79 18.63 -2.46
C ILE A 155 -8.95 19.63 -2.32
N ARG A 156 -9.21 20.43 -3.36
CA ARG A 156 -10.31 21.39 -3.37
C ARG A 156 -11.64 20.68 -3.12
N ASP A 157 -11.89 19.57 -3.82
CA ASP A 157 -13.15 18.84 -3.69
C ASP A 157 -13.36 18.31 -2.26
N PHE A 158 -12.30 17.81 -1.61
CA PHE A 158 -12.34 17.40 -0.20
C PHE A 158 -12.60 18.58 0.76
N VAL A 159 -11.95 19.71 0.52
CA VAL A 159 -12.16 20.94 1.32
C VAL A 159 -13.59 21.44 1.18
N ASP A 160 -14.15 21.40 -0.03
CA ASP A 160 -15.52 21.86 -0.27
C ASP A 160 -16.55 20.92 0.36
N LEU A 161 -16.33 19.59 0.33
CA LEU A 161 -17.14 18.63 1.09
C LEU A 161 -17.09 18.91 2.60
N LYS A 162 -15.92 19.26 3.15
CA LYS A 162 -15.78 19.60 4.57
C LYS A 162 -16.53 20.89 4.93
N LYS A 163 -16.54 21.89 4.06
CA LYS A 163 -17.24 23.18 4.30
C LYS A 163 -18.75 23.01 4.41
N THR A 164 -19.33 22.15 3.57
CA THR A 164 -20.78 21.89 3.63
C THR A 164 -21.15 20.99 4.82
N ALA A 165 -20.23 20.12 5.24
CA ALA A 165 -20.40 19.20 6.37
C ALA A 165 -21.70 18.37 6.28
N ASP A 166 -22.09 18.01 5.04
CA ASP A 166 -23.33 17.30 4.73
C ASP A 166 -23.02 15.88 4.24
N TYR A 167 -23.57 14.88 4.95
CA TYR A 167 -23.42 13.47 4.59
C TYR A 167 -24.02 13.15 3.21
N ALA A 168 -25.08 13.84 2.78
CA ALA A 168 -25.62 13.65 1.43
C ALA A 168 -24.59 14.05 0.35
N GLY A 169 -23.71 15.01 0.65
CA GLY A 169 -22.55 15.33 -0.18
C GLY A 169 -21.55 14.19 -0.28
N CYS A 170 -21.28 13.48 0.83
CA CYS A 170 -20.43 12.28 0.84
C CYS A 170 -21.04 11.14 0.01
N VAL A 171 -22.36 10.94 0.09
CA VAL A 171 -23.08 9.94 -0.72
C VAL A 171 -23.01 10.28 -2.20
N LYS A 172 -23.21 11.56 -2.56
CA LYS A 172 -23.09 12.02 -3.95
C LYS A 172 -21.68 11.79 -4.49
N PHE A 173 -20.66 12.16 -3.71
CA PHE A 173 -19.26 11.91 -4.07
C PHE A 173 -18.98 10.42 -4.30
N ALA A 174 -19.45 9.55 -3.40
CA ALA A 174 -19.29 8.11 -3.51
C ALA A 174 -19.96 7.53 -4.77
N LEU A 175 -21.14 8.03 -5.13
CA LEU A 175 -21.85 7.64 -6.35
C LEU A 175 -21.10 8.11 -7.61
N GLU A 176 -20.60 9.35 -7.63
CA GLU A 176 -19.78 9.87 -8.73
C GLU A 176 -18.49 9.06 -8.90
N PHE A 177 -17.85 8.70 -7.78
CA PHE A 177 -16.67 7.84 -7.77
C PHE A 177 -16.96 6.43 -8.33
N PHE A 178 -18.10 5.83 -7.97
CA PHE A 178 -18.56 4.56 -8.55
C PHE A 178 -18.71 4.67 -10.07
N ASN A 179 -19.49 5.66 -10.53
CA ASN A 179 -19.78 5.85 -11.96
C ASN A 179 -18.48 6.11 -12.74
N TYR A 180 -17.57 6.91 -12.20
CA TYR A 180 -16.30 7.18 -12.85
C TYR A 180 -15.48 5.89 -13.05
N HIS A 181 -15.30 5.08 -12.00
CA HIS A 181 -14.40 3.94 -12.07
C HIS A 181 -15.00 2.68 -12.70
N PHE A 182 -16.30 2.43 -12.54
CA PHE A 182 -16.93 1.20 -13.03
C PHE A 182 -17.74 1.39 -14.32
N ASP A 183 -18.04 2.63 -14.72
CA ASP A 183 -18.78 2.94 -15.95
C ASP A 183 -17.95 3.79 -16.93
N HIS A 184 -17.62 5.03 -16.58
CA HIS A 184 -17.01 5.99 -17.50
C HIS A 184 -15.62 5.55 -17.99
N ASN A 185 -14.70 5.21 -17.07
CA ASN A 185 -13.36 4.75 -17.46
C ASN A 185 -13.42 3.48 -18.33
N ILE A 186 -14.40 2.61 -18.09
CA ILE A 186 -14.58 1.39 -18.88
C ILE A 186 -15.08 1.74 -20.30
N LYS A 187 -16.03 2.69 -20.41
CA LYS A 187 -16.48 3.21 -21.70
C LYS A 187 -15.36 3.90 -22.47
N ASP A 188 -14.54 4.70 -21.80
CA ASP A 188 -13.38 5.37 -22.41
C ASP A 188 -12.39 4.33 -22.94
N LEU A 189 -12.08 3.29 -22.16
CA LEU A 189 -11.20 2.20 -22.59
C LEU A 189 -11.76 1.46 -23.82
N LEU A 190 -13.06 1.18 -23.85
CA LEU A 190 -13.74 0.54 -24.98
C LEU A 190 -13.85 1.46 -26.20
N SER A 191 -13.82 2.78 -26.03
CA SER A 191 -13.80 3.74 -27.14
C SER A 191 -12.46 3.70 -27.90
N VAL A 192 -11.36 3.44 -27.18
CA VAL A 192 -10.02 3.29 -27.73
C VAL A 192 -9.81 1.88 -28.28
N PHE A 193 -10.29 0.86 -27.56
CA PHE A 193 -10.18 -0.54 -27.94
C PHE A 193 -11.56 -1.21 -27.97
N PRO A 194 -12.32 -1.06 -29.08
CA PRO A 194 -13.60 -1.73 -29.26
C PRO A 194 -13.53 -3.25 -29.06
N GLU A 195 -14.67 -3.89 -28.80
CA GLU A 195 -14.74 -5.34 -28.52
C GLU A 195 -14.18 -6.19 -29.68
N ASP A 196 -14.35 -5.73 -30.92
CA ASP A 196 -13.87 -6.36 -32.15
C ASP A 196 -12.49 -5.84 -32.59
N HIS A 197 -11.81 -5.03 -31.78
CA HIS A 197 -10.52 -4.45 -32.12
C HIS A 197 -9.48 -5.53 -32.44
N LEU A 198 -8.80 -5.35 -33.58
CA LEU A 198 -7.69 -6.21 -34.01
C LEU A 198 -6.36 -5.50 -33.75
N ASP A 199 -5.36 -6.25 -33.31
CA ASP A 199 -4.01 -5.74 -33.17
C ASP A 199 -3.30 -5.58 -34.53
N SER A 200 -2.06 -5.10 -34.50
CA SER A 200 -1.25 -4.89 -35.72
C SER A 200 -1.01 -6.15 -36.55
N ASN A 201 -1.22 -7.34 -35.96
CA ASN A 201 -1.04 -8.63 -36.62
C ASN A 201 -2.39 -9.22 -37.08
N GLY A 202 -3.50 -8.49 -36.92
CA GLY A 202 -4.85 -8.95 -37.27
C GLY A 202 -5.45 -9.93 -36.25
N ALA A 203 -4.82 -10.14 -35.10
CA ALA A 203 -5.37 -10.96 -34.03
C ALA A 203 -6.32 -10.14 -33.13
N LYS A 204 -7.25 -10.81 -32.45
CA LYS A 204 -8.16 -10.12 -31.51
C LYS A 204 -7.38 -9.51 -30.36
N PHE A 205 -7.54 -8.20 -30.14
CA PHE A 205 -6.91 -7.47 -29.05
C PHE A 205 -7.34 -8.01 -27.68
N TRP A 206 -8.64 -8.22 -27.49
CA TRP A 206 -9.22 -8.84 -26.30
C TRP A 206 -9.07 -10.36 -26.35
N SER A 207 -7.86 -10.85 -26.09
CA SER A 207 -7.54 -12.27 -26.08
C SER A 207 -6.49 -12.61 -25.01
N GLY A 208 -6.42 -13.89 -24.63
CA GLY A 208 -5.52 -14.40 -23.60
C GLY A 208 -5.68 -13.66 -22.26
N PRO A 209 -4.65 -12.94 -21.77
CA PRO A 209 -4.70 -12.23 -20.49
C PRO A 209 -5.55 -10.94 -20.54
N LYS A 210 -5.96 -10.45 -21.71
CA LYS A 210 -6.79 -9.23 -21.84
C LYS A 210 -8.27 -9.62 -21.91
N ARG A 211 -9.02 -9.36 -20.84
CA ARG A 211 -10.46 -9.61 -20.77
C ARG A 211 -11.20 -8.35 -21.19
N CYS A 212 -12.07 -8.45 -22.20
CA CYS A 212 -12.92 -7.32 -22.61
C CYS A 212 -13.84 -6.92 -21.44
N PRO A 213 -13.74 -5.69 -20.90
CA PRO A 213 -14.54 -5.27 -19.77
C PRO A 213 -15.96 -4.91 -20.20
N LYS A 214 -16.87 -4.78 -19.22
CA LYS A 214 -18.22 -4.27 -19.43
C LYS A 214 -18.49 -3.14 -18.45
N PRO A 215 -18.99 -1.98 -18.91
CA PRO A 215 -19.34 -0.89 -18.01
C PRO A 215 -20.52 -1.30 -17.12
N ILE A 216 -20.47 -0.89 -15.86
CA ILE A 216 -21.47 -1.22 -14.85
C ILE A 216 -22.24 0.05 -14.50
N THR A 217 -23.52 0.10 -14.87
CA THR A 217 -24.42 1.17 -14.43
C THR A 217 -24.84 0.93 -12.99
N PHE A 218 -24.79 1.99 -12.17
CA PHE A 218 -25.21 1.91 -10.78
C PHE A 218 -26.68 1.48 -10.65
N ASP A 219 -26.94 0.55 -9.73
CA ASP A 219 -28.28 0.10 -9.35
C ASP A 219 -28.39 0.12 -7.82
N PRO A 220 -29.24 0.96 -7.22
CA PRO A 220 -29.40 1.02 -5.76
C PRO A 220 -30.03 -0.25 -5.16
N LYS A 221 -30.61 -1.14 -5.99
CA LYS A 221 -31.16 -2.43 -5.54
C LYS A 221 -30.11 -3.54 -5.50
N ASP A 222 -28.97 -3.34 -6.15
CA ASP A 222 -27.85 -4.27 -6.07
C ASP A 222 -27.14 -4.08 -4.72
N PRO A 223 -27.08 -5.12 -3.86
CA PRO A 223 -26.45 -5.01 -2.55
C PRO A 223 -24.97 -4.62 -2.60
N LEU A 224 -24.23 -5.03 -3.64
CA LEU A 224 -22.81 -4.70 -3.79
C LEU A 224 -22.62 -3.24 -4.17
N HIS A 225 -23.45 -2.71 -5.07
CA HIS A 225 -23.41 -1.30 -5.46
C HIS A 225 -23.77 -0.41 -4.27
N ALA A 226 -24.86 -0.75 -3.55
CA ALA A 226 -25.28 -0.03 -2.37
C ALA A 226 -24.20 -0.06 -1.27
N ALA A 227 -23.60 -1.24 -1.01
CA ALA A 227 -22.54 -1.39 -0.01
C ALA A 227 -21.27 -0.59 -0.38
N PHE A 228 -20.90 -0.53 -1.67
CA PHE A 228 -19.76 0.28 -2.12
C PHE A 228 -19.98 1.76 -1.87
N VAL A 229 -21.14 2.29 -2.26
CA VAL A 229 -21.47 3.71 -2.08
C VAL A 229 -21.54 4.06 -0.59
N GLN A 230 -22.20 3.22 0.21
CA GLN A 230 -22.29 3.41 1.66
C GLN A 230 -20.93 3.39 2.33
N SER A 231 -20.09 2.40 2.02
CA SER A 231 -18.75 2.27 2.62
C SER A 231 -17.86 3.46 2.25
N THR A 232 -17.87 3.85 0.97
CA THR A 232 -17.12 5.01 0.48
C THR A 232 -17.58 6.30 1.15
N ALA A 233 -18.90 6.54 1.23
CA ALA A 233 -19.47 7.73 1.86
C ALA A 233 -19.10 7.80 3.36
N ASN A 234 -19.19 6.68 4.07
CA ASN A 234 -18.84 6.60 5.50
C ASN A 234 -17.36 6.89 5.74
N LEU A 235 -16.46 6.37 4.91
CA LEU A 235 -15.03 6.63 5.03
C LEU A 235 -14.66 8.08 4.72
N VAL A 236 -15.29 8.69 3.71
CA VAL A 236 -15.16 10.13 3.45
C VAL A 236 -15.66 10.95 4.64
N ALA A 237 -16.86 10.65 5.14
CA ALA A 237 -17.45 11.35 6.28
C ALA A 237 -16.57 11.21 7.54
N PHE A 238 -16.03 10.02 7.80
CA PHE A 238 -15.10 9.77 8.90
C PHE A 238 -13.84 10.64 8.80
N ASN A 239 -13.17 10.64 7.65
CA ASN A 239 -11.95 11.44 7.43
C ASN A 239 -12.21 12.94 7.54
N LEU A 240 -13.41 13.37 7.15
CA LEU A 240 -13.82 14.76 7.24
C LEU A 240 -14.46 15.10 8.59
N GLY A 241 -14.67 14.15 9.51
CA GLY A 241 -15.39 14.40 10.77
C GLY A 241 -16.80 14.98 10.54
N ILE A 242 -17.57 14.36 9.63
CA ILE A 242 -18.96 14.66 9.32
C ILE A 242 -19.85 13.58 9.98
N GLU A 243 -20.94 13.99 10.61
CA GLU A 243 -21.91 13.08 11.25
C GLU A 243 -22.69 12.29 10.18
N GLN A 244 -22.93 10.99 10.44
CA GLN A 244 -23.52 10.03 9.49
C GLN A 244 -25.00 9.79 9.78
#